data_AF-A0A3S1D2U9-F1
#
_entry.id   AF-A0A3S1D2U9-F1
#
_cell.length_a   1.000
_cell.length_b   1.000
_cell.length_c   1.000
_cell.angle_alpha   90.00
_cell.angle_beta   90.00
_cell.angle_gamma   90.00
#
_symmetry.space_group_name_H-M   'P 1'
#
loop_
_entity.id
_entity.type
_entity.pdbx_description
1 polymer ?
#
loop_
_entity_poly.entity_id
_entity_poly.type
_entity_poly.pdbx_seq_one_letter_code
_entity_poly.pdbx_strand_id
1 'polypeptide(L)'
;MALGAASLLLFSACSKSALISPDQEKEPLSGTQQVTAAAATPIGTVIYTSNGYKLTFTNNAGGFDDATRQKFVDMYFSIYPQLLNRFYTSATKQVTFVIDPSYNGVAYTSGTTVTYSAAWMSSHPQDVDVLTHEIMHVVQAYTGGTPGWLTEGIADYVRYKYGVNNGPAGWSLPAWSSSQSYTDAYRVTARFLVWLERHVRASIVNDLNTALRNKTYSSNTWVQLTGKSVDQLWTDYSNNPAL
;
A
#
# COMPACT_ATOMS: atom_id res chain seq x y z
N MET A 1 -19.89 -3.03 40.71
CA MET A 1 -19.33 -1.79 40.11
C MET A 1 -17.97 -2.14 39.52
N ALA A 2 -17.88 -2.26 38.19
CA ALA A 2 -16.63 -2.53 37.49
C ALA A 2 -16.01 -1.18 37.09
N LEU A 3 -14.82 -0.86 37.60
CA LEU A 3 -14.01 0.23 37.07
C LEU A 3 -13.20 -0.29 35.88
N GLY A 4 -13.52 0.20 34.69
CA GLY A 4 -12.72 -0.01 33.49
C GLY A 4 -11.49 0.90 33.51
N ALA A 5 -10.32 0.31 33.36
CA ALA A 5 -9.09 1.04 33.07
C ALA A 5 -9.08 1.38 31.57
N ALA A 6 -9.22 2.66 31.23
CA ALA A 6 -8.98 3.16 29.89
C ALA A 6 -7.47 3.19 29.63
N SER A 7 -7.00 2.33 28.73
CA SER A 7 -5.61 2.33 28.27
C SER A 7 -5.40 3.53 27.36
N LEU A 8 -4.64 4.52 27.85
CA LEU A 8 -4.27 5.72 27.12
C LEU A 8 -3.19 5.36 26.10
N LEU A 9 -3.57 5.19 24.83
CA LEU A 9 -2.63 5.03 23.73
C LEU A 9 -1.84 6.34 23.56
N LEU A 10 -0.60 6.34 24.04
CA LEU A 10 0.38 7.38 23.76
C LEU A 10 0.75 7.32 22.27
N PHE A 11 0.23 8.26 21.48
CA PHE A 11 0.72 8.52 20.14
C PHE A 11 2.16 9.04 20.25
N SER A 12 3.15 8.16 20.03
CA SER A 12 4.54 8.57 19.93
C SER A 12 4.68 9.49 18.71
N ALA A 13 4.99 10.76 18.96
CA ALA A 13 5.13 11.77 17.92
C ALA A 13 6.22 11.37 16.90
N CYS A 14 5.87 11.36 15.61
CA CYS A 14 6.83 11.18 14.54
C CYS A 14 7.88 12.31 14.60
N SER A 15 9.16 11.95 14.57
CA SER A 15 10.25 12.93 14.50
C SER A 15 10.51 13.25 13.03
N LYS A 16 10.21 14.49 12.61
CA LYS A 16 10.48 15.02 11.27
C LYS A 16 11.88 15.62 11.26
N SER A 17 12.77 15.12 10.40
CA SER A 17 14.03 15.83 10.14
C SER A 17 13.74 17.16 9.43
N ALA A 18 14.57 18.17 9.64
CA ALA A 18 14.47 19.43 8.90
C ALA A 18 14.52 19.16 7.38
N LEU A 19 13.76 19.94 6.59
CA LEU A 19 13.83 19.94 5.13
C LEU A 19 15.30 20.19 4.71
N ILE A 20 15.91 19.26 3.98
CA ILE A 20 17.20 19.49 3.35
C ILE A 20 16.87 20.11 1.99
N SER A 21 16.81 21.44 1.94
CA SER A 21 16.63 22.22 0.71
C SER A 21 17.91 22.98 0.39
N PRO A 22 18.31 23.11 -0.90
CA PRO A 22 19.57 23.75 -1.26
C PRO A 22 19.65 25.27 -1.07
N ASP A 23 18.61 25.98 -0.63
CA ASP A 23 18.72 27.43 -0.39
C ASP A 23 17.95 27.90 0.85
N GLN A 24 18.62 28.76 1.63
CA GLN A 24 18.08 29.53 2.74
C GLN A 24 17.80 30.97 2.26
N GLU A 25 16.62 31.53 2.55
CA GLU A 25 16.50 32.80 3.29
C GLU A 25 15.06 33.18 3.71
N LYS A 26 14.95 33.50 5.02
CA LYS A 26 14.15 34.49 5.78
C LYS A 26 12.66 34.82 5.50
N GLU A 27 11.91 34.79 6.61
CA GLU A 27 10.59 35.41 6.90
C GLU A 27 10.64 36.95 7.01
N PRO A 28 9.53 37.69 6.79
CA PRO A 28 8.62 38.01 7.90
C PRO A 28 7.10 37.97 7.61
N LEU A 29 6.35 37.74 8.70
CA LEU A 29 4.89 37.69 8.85
C LEU A 29 4.16 39.03 8.58
N SER A 30 2.99 38.99 7.91
CA SER A 30 1.80 39.83 8.24
C SER A 30 0.52 39.45 7.45
N GLY A 31 -0.53 39.05 8.18
CA GLY A 31 -1.96 39.36 7.99
C GLY A 31 -2.65 39.29 6.62
N THR A 32 -3.52 38.28 6.43
CA THR A 32 -4.97 38.38 6.13
C THR A 32 -5.52 36.97 5.95
N GLN A 33 -6.70 36.67 6.51
CA GLN A 33 -7.36 35.37 6.33
C GLN A 33 -7.98 35.31 4.93
N GLN A 34 -7.10 35.13 3.94
CA GLN A 34 -7.43 34.74 2.58
C GLN A 34 -7.89 33.29 2.61
N VAL A 35 -8.84 32.91 1.74
CA VAL A 35 -9.10 31.50 1.45
C VAL A 35 -7.80 30.94 0.87
N THR A 36 -6.97 30.34 1.72
CA THR A 36 -5.60 29.95 1.36
C THR A 36 -5.68 28.85 0.34
N ALA A 37 -5.10 29.09 -0.84
CA ALA A 37 -4.74 28.01 -1.76
C ALA A 37 -4.05 26.90 -0.96
N ALA A 38 -4.39 25.63 -1.25
CA ALA A 38 -3.79 24.50 -0.58
C ALA A 38 -2.26 24.63 -0.65
N ALA A 39 -1.59 24.50 0.51
CA ALA A 39 -0.14 24.68 0.57
C ALA A 39 0.55 23.61 -0.28
N ALA A 40 1.47 24.03 -1.14
CA ALA A 40 2.28 23.10 -1.92
C ALA A 40 3.44 22.55 -1.09
N THR A 41 3.75 21.28 -1.28
CA THR A 41 4.95 20.64 -0.75
C THR A 41 6.17 21.23 -1.46
N PRO A 42 7.18 21.75 -0.74
CA PRO A 42 8.43 22.19 -1.36
C PRO A 42 9.12 21.04 -2.12
N ILE A 43 9.79 21.37 -3.22
CA ILE A 43 10.69 20.40 -3.89
C ILE A 43 11.84 20.06 -2.94
N GLY A 44 12.23 18.80 -2.92
CA GLY A 44 13.36 18.30 -2.14
C GLY A 44 13.02 17.05 -1.35
N THR A 45 13.88 16.73 -0.38
CA THR A 45 13.79 15.48 0.39
C THR A 45 13.57 15.76 1.87
N VAL A 46 12.63 15.02 2.47
CA VAL A 46 12.39 14.98 3.91
C VAL A 46 12.52 13.55 4.39
N ILE A 47 13.12 13.38 5.57
CA ILE A 47 13.19 12.08 6.24
C ILE A 47 12.25 12.12 7.45
N TYR A 48 11.35 11.14 7.51
CA TYR A 48 10.47 10.89 8.65
C TYR A 48 10.91 9.62 9.35
N THR A 49 10.89 9.63 10.68
CA THR A 49 11.19 8.44 11.48
C THR A 49 10.21 8.26 12.63
N SER A 50 9.86 7.01 12.91
CA SER A 50 9.03 6.61 14.05
C SER A 50 9.21 5.12 14.34
N ASN A 51 9.39 4.75 15.61
CA ASN A 51 9.48 3.35 16.06
C ASN A 51 10.45 2.45 15.27
N GLY A 52 11.58 3.00 14.84
CA GLY A 52 12.59 2.29 14.03
C GLY A 52 12.24 2.14 12.54
N TYR A 53 11.12 2.71 12.08
CA TYR A 53 10.76 2.86 10.67
C TYR A 53 11.26 4.20 10.14
N LYS A 54 11.70 4.21 8.88
CA LYS A 54 12.19 5.39 8.17
C LYS A 54 11.53 5.50 6.81
N LEU A 55 10.94 6.68 6.56
CA LEU A 55 10.45 7.08 5.25
C LEU A 55 11.29 8.25 4.73
N THR A 56 11.99 8.02 3.62
CA THR A 56 12.61 9.11 2.84
C THR A 56 11.59 9.56 1.80
N PHE A 57 11.10 10.79 1.88
CA PHE A 57 10.13 11.35 0.95
C PHE A 57 10.81 12.40 0.07
N THR A 58 10.91 12.13 -1.23
CA THR A 58 11.47 13.06 -2.23
C THR A 58 10.34 13.58 -3.11
N ASN A 59 10.13 14.90 -3.08
CA ASN A 59 9.20 15.58 -3.97
C ASN A 59 9.96 16.26 -5.11
N ASN A 60 9.72 15.82 -6.35
CA ASN A 60 10.25 16.49 -7.54
C ASN A 60 9.20 17.38 -8.25
N ALA A 61 8.00 17.52 -7.69
CA ALA A 61 6.91 18.31 -8.26
C ALA A 61 6.51 19.47 -7.35
N GLY A 62 6.84 20.70 -7.73
CA GLY A 62 6.59 21.90 -6.91
C GLY A 62 5.13 22.23 -6.63
N GLY A 63 4.18 21.64 -7.37
CA GLY A 63 2.74 21.79 -7.16
C GLY A 63 2.08 20.63 -6.40
N PHE A 64 2.86 19.69 -5.85
CA PHE A 64 2.31 18.56 -5.12
C PHE A 64 1.68 19.01 -3.79
N ASP A 65 0.43 18.66 -3.56
CA ASP A 65 -0.36 19.09 -2.41
C ASP A 65 0.22 18.59 -1.06
N ASP A 66 0.46 19.51 -0.11
CA ASP A 66 1.05 19.16 1.20
C ASP A 66 0.12 18.29 2.06
N ALA A 67 -1.20 18.45 1.93
CA ALA A 67 -2.15 17.59 2.63
C ALA A 67 -2.06 16.15 2.13
N THR A 68 -1.88 15.94 0.82
CA THR A 68 -1.66 14.62 0.21
C THR A 68 -0.33 14.02 0.67
N ARG A 69 0.76 14.81 0.71
CA ARG A 69 2.03 14.38 1.32
C ARG A 69 1.82 13.91 2.75
N GLN A 70 1.10 14.68 3.57
CA GLN A 70 0.90 14.35 4.98
C GLN A 70 0.12 13.04 5.13
N LYS A 71 -0.95 12.84 4.34
CA LYS A 71 -1.69 11.57 4.30
C LYS A 71 -0.78 10.39 3.97
N PHE A 72 0.12 10.53 3.00
CA PHE A 72 1.07 9.46 2.64
C PHE A 72 1.97 9.08 3.80
N VAL A 73 2.52 10.09 4.51
CA VAL A 73 3.36 9.87 5.69
C VAL A 73 2.59 9.16 6.78
N ASP A 74 1.38 9.63 7.10
CA ASP A 74 0.54 9.07 8.17
C ASP A 74 0.12 7.63 7.85
N MET A 75 -0.30 7.37 6.60
CA MET A 75 -0.66 6.03 6.13
C MET A 75 0.53 5.08 6.17
N TYR A 76 1.73 5.52 5.76
CA TYR A 76 2.93 4.69 5.85
C TYR A 76 3.20 4.21 7.28
N PHE A 77 3.25 5.13 8.25
CA PHE A 77 3.54 4.77 9.64
C PHE A 77 2.42 4.00 10.33
N SER A 78 1.18 4.11 9.84
CA SER A 78 0.05 3.31 10.33
C SER A 78 0.02 1.90 9.74
N ILE A 79 0.20 1.77 8.42
CA ILE A 79 -0.07 0.53 7.68
C ILE A 79 1.19 -0.34 7.55
N TYR A 80 2.33 0.24 7.19
CA TYR A 80 3.53 -0.54 6.87
C TYR A 80 4.00 -1.47 8.02
N PRO A 81 3.97 -1.06 9.31
CA PRO A 81 4.29 -1.96 10.41
C PRO A 81 3.36 -3.18 10.48
N GLN A 82 2.07 -3.01 10.19
CA GLN A 82 1.10 -4.11 10.17
C GLN A 82 1.41 -5.11 9.06
N LEU A 83 1.81 -4.62 7.88
CA LEU A 83 2.18 -5.46 6.74
C LEU A 83 3.44 -6.28 7.04
N LEU A 84 4.48 -5.66 7.62
CA LEU A 84 5.68 -6.39 8.05
C LEU A 84 5.33 -7.49 9.06
N ASN A 85 4.54 -7.13 10.09
CA ASN A 85 4.16 -8.08 11.12
C ASN A 85 3.41 -9.30 10.56
N ARG A 86 2.54 -9.09 9.57
CA ARG A 86 1.73 -10.17 8.99
C ARG A 86 2.47 -10.97 7.92
N PHE A 87 3.14 -10.29 7.00
CA PHE A 87 3.58 -10.90 5.74
C PHE A 87 5.09 -11.17 5.68
N TYR A 88 5.92 -10.35 6.33
CA TYR A 88 7.36 -10.58 6.39
C TYR A 88 8.07 -9.68 7.42
N THR A 89 8.32 -10.21 8.62
CA THR A 89 8.90 -9.45 9.74
C THR A 89 10.33 -8.97 9.48
N SER A 90 11.05 -9.64 8.57
CA SER A 90 12.42 -9.30 8.19
C SER A 90 12.50 -8.34 6.99
N ALA A 91 11.38 -7.83 6.49
CA ALA A 91 11.42 -6.80 5.45
C ALA A 91 12.15 -5.55 5.95
N THR A 92 12.69 -4.76 5.02
CA THR A 92 13.31 -3.48 5.37
C THR A 92 12.35 -2.58 6.12
N LYS A 93 12.85 -1.83 7.11
CA LYS A 93 12.09 -0.74 7.76
C LYS A 93 12.38 0.62 7.13
N GLN A 94 13.09 0.64 6.00
CA GLN A 94 13.51 1.84 5.29
C GLN A 94 12.88 1.82 3.89
N VAL A 95 12.05 2.82 3.61
CA VAL A 95 11.34 2.97 2.34
C VAL A 95 11.55 4.38 1.81
N THR A 96 11.65 4.51 0.49
CA THR A 96 11.73 5.81 -0.19
C THR A 96 10.47 6.04 -1.00
N PHE A 97 9.81 7.18 -0.84
CA PHE A 97 8.76 7.66 -1.73
C PHE A 97 9.32 8.76 -2.64
N VAL A 98 8.99 8.69 -3.91
CA VAL A 98 9.35 9.69 -4.92
C VAL A 98 8.07 10.19 -5.59
N ILE A 99 7.83 11.50 -5.56
CA ILE A 99 6.80 12.13 -6.38
C ILE A 99 7.47 12.58 -7.69
N ASP A 100 7.11 11.95 -8.79
CA ASP A 100 7.73 12.15 -10.10
C ASP A 100 6.77 12.89 -11.05
N PRO A 101 7.11 14.12 -11.49
CA PRO A 101 6.29 14.87 -12.45
C PRO A 101 6.38 14.33 -13.89
N SER A 102 7.36 13.48 -14.20
CA SER A 102 7.57 12.92 -15.55
C SER A 102 6.96 11.53 -15.74
N TYR A 103 6.49 10.90 -14.66
CA TYR A 103 5.90 9.57 -14.70
C TYR A 103 4.42 9.61 -15.10
N ASN A 104 4.08 8.88 -16.17
CA ASN A 104 2.74 8.88 -16.78
C ASN A 104 1.82 7.75 -16.30
N GLY A 105 2.29 6.86 -15.41
CA GLY A 105 1.46 5.83 -14.79
C GLY A 105 0.76 6.32 -13.52
N VAL A 106 0.36 5.38 -12.67
CA VAL A 106 -0.26 5.66 -11.36
C VAL A 106 0.83 5.73 -10.29
N ALA A 107 1.43 4.58 -10.01
CA ALA A 107 2.59 4.40 -9.16
C ALA A 107 3.32 3.11 -9.57
N TYR A 108 4.55 2.93 -9.08
CA TYR A 108 5.26 1.65 -9.16
C TYR A 108 6.29 1.53 -8.04
N THR A 109 6.67 0.30 -7.74
CA THR A 109 7.70 -0.03 -6.76
C THR A 109 8.90 -0.70 -7.41
N SER A 110 10.10 -0.23 -7.09
CA SER A 110 11.37 -0.85 -7.47
C SER A 110 12.28 -0.96 -6.24
N GLY A 111 12.52 -2.21 -5.82
CA GLY A 111 13.26 -2.49 -4.60
C GLY A 111 12.58 -1.90 -3.37
N THR A 112 13.15 -0.81 -2.83
CA THR A 112 12.63 -0.10 -1.65
C THR A 112 12.12 1.30 -1.97
N THR A 113 12.11 1.66 -3.25
CA THR A 113 11.64 2.95 -3.75
C THR A 113 10.26 2.77 -4.38
N VAL A 114 9.31 3.56 -3.90
CA VAL A 114 7.98 3.71 -4.49
C VAL A 114 7.91 5.05 -5.19
N THR A 115 7.57 5.03 -6.47
CA THR A 115 7.40 6.24 -7.28
C THR A 115 5.93 6.45 -7.56
N TYR A 116 5.43 7.67 -7.32
CA TYR A 116 4.06 8.08 -7.57
C TYR A 116 4.03 9.16 -8.65
N SER A 117 3.05 9.09 -9.55
CA SER A 117 2.84 10.15 -10.55
C SER A 117 2.25 11.39 -9.90
N ALA A 118 2.92 12.54 -10.06
CA ALA A 118 2.37 13.82 -9.62
C ALA A 118 1.07 14.16 -10.37
N ALA A 119 0.99 13.82 -11.67
CA ALA A 119 -0.18 14.08 -12.50
C ALA A 119 -1.39 13.23 -12.06
N TRP A 120 -1.17 11.95 -11.74
CA TRP A 120 -2.23 11.09 -11.23
C TRP A 120 -2.75 11.60 -9.87
N MET A 121 -1.84 11.91 -8.93
CA MET A 121 -2.22 12.41 -7.60
C MET A 121 -2.98 13.74 -7.66
N SER A 122 -2.64 14.61 -8.61
CA SER A 122 -3.36 15.88 -8.84
C SER A 122 -4.78 15.65 -9.39
N SER A 123 -4.93 14.71 -10.33
CA SER A 123 -6.23 14.40 -10.94
C SER A 123 -7.11 13.47 -10.10
N HIS A 124 -6.52 12.70 -9.19
CA HIS A 124 -7.18 11.72 -8.32
C HIS A 124 -6.76 11.90 -6.86
N PRO A 125 -7.02 13.06 -6.22
CA PRO A 125 -6.51 13.39 -4.88
C PRO A 125 -7.06 12.49 -3.75
N GLN A 126 -8.06 11.65 -4.06
CA GLN A 126 -8.60 10.67 -3.12
C GLN A 126 -7.93 9.30 -3.24
N ASP A 127 -7.17 9.01 -4.30
CA ASP A 127 -6.58 7.68 -4.54
C ASP A 127 -5.28 7.45 -3.75
N VAL A 128 -5.24 7.89 -2.49
CA VAL A 128 -4.07 7.78 -1.60
C VAL A 128 -3.78 6.31 -1.20
N ASP A 129 -4.77 5.42 -1.30
CA ASP A 129 -4.62 3.99 -1.01
C ASP A 129 -3.81 3.22 -2.06
N VAL A 130 -3.46 3.85 -3.19
CA VAL A 130 -2.42 3.30 -4.07
C VAL A 130 -1.12 3.04 -3.29
N LEU A 131 -0.80 3.87 -2.30
CA LEU A 131 0.33 3.67 -1.40
C LEU A 131 0.30 2.28 -0.76
N THR A 132 -0.86 1.82 -0.29
CA THR A 132 -1.01 0.54 0.41
C THR A 132 -0.69 -0.64 -0.50
N HIS A 133 -1.04 -0.54 -1.78
CA HIS A 133 -0.65 -1.52 -2.81
C HIS A 133 0.88 -1.51 -2.99
N GLU A 134 1.47 -0.34 -3.22
CA GLU A 134 2.89 -0.21 -3.52
C GLU A 134 3.80 -0.63 -2.36
N ILE A 135 3.50 -0.22 -1.13
CA ILE A 135 4.32 -0.62 0.01
C ILE A 135 4.25 -2.13 0.26
N MET A 136 3.18 -2.81 -0.19
CA MET A 136 3.14 -4.26 -0.16
C MET A 136 4.20 -4.87 -1.07
N HIS A 137 4.52 -4.29 -2.23
CA HIS A 137 5.62 -4.78 -3.06
C HIS A 137 6.98 -4.70 -2.37
N VAL A 138 7.21 -3.66 -1.55
CA VAL A 138 8.41 -3.58 -0.71
C VAL A 138 8.42 -4.71 0.32
N VAL A 139 7.26 -5.04 0.90
CA VAL A 139 7.15 -6.19 1.80
C VAL A 139 7.35 -7.49 1.03
N GLN A 140 6.80 -7.66 -0.17
CA GLN A 140 6.93 -8.85 -1.01
C GLN A 140 8.40 -9.16 -1.34
N ALA A 141 9.20 -8.16 -1.71
CA ALA A 141 10.64 -8.31 -1.98
C ALA A 141 10.97 -9.56 -2.83
N TYR A 142 10.10 -9.93 -3.77
CA TYR A 142 10.28 -11.12 -4.60
C TYR A 142 11.46 -10.92 -5.56
N THR A 143 12.33 -11.92 -5.70
CA THR A 143 13.57 -11.81 -6.50
C THR A 143 13.43 -12.47 -7.88
N GLY A 144 12.32 -12.18 -8.57
CA GLY A 144 11.98 -12.67 -9.91
C GLY A 144 11.42 -14.11 -9.95
N GLY A 145 10.82 -14.48 -11.08
CA GLY A 145 10.24 -15.82 -11.32
C GLY A 145 8.88 -16.08 -10.67
N THR A 146 8.23 -15.04 -10.13
CA THR A 146 6.90 -15.13 -9.53
C THR A 146 5.80 -14.82 -10.55
N PRO A 147 4.64 -15.50 -10.53
CA PRO A 147 3.52 -15.18 -11.41
C PRO A 147 3.01 -13.76 -11.14
N GLY A 148 3.07 -12.89 -12.14
CA GLY A 148 2.68 -11.48 -11.99
C GLY A 148 1.26 -11.30 -11.47
N TRP A 149 0.30 -12.08 -11.96
CA TRP A 149 -1.09 -12.02 -11.50
C TRP A 149 -1.25 -12.19 -9.99
N LEU A 150 -0.45 -13.08 -9.39
CA LEU A 150 -0.53 -13.34 -7.95
C LEU A 150 0.25 -12.29 -7.15
N THR A 151 1.36 -11.79 -7.69
CA THR A 151 2.11 -10.66 -7.11
C THR A 151 1.21 -9.43 -6.97
N GLU A 152 0.58 -8.99 -8.06
CA GLU A 152 -0.34 -7.85 -8.10
C GLU A 152 -1.62 -8.13 -7.29
N GLY A 153 -2.17 -9.35 -7.39
CA GLY A 153 -3.37 -9.74 -6.67
C GLY A 153 -3.20 -9.71 -5.15
N ILE A 154 -2.04 -10.10 -4.63
CA ILE A 154 -1.73 -9.97 -3.19
C ILE A 154 -1.63 -8.50 -2.78
N ALA A 155 -1.03 -7.64 -3.62
CA ALA A 155 -0.92 -6.20 -3.34
C ALA A 155 -2.32 -5.54 -3.26
N ASP A 156 -3.23 -5.87 -4.18
CA ASP A 156 -4.62 -5.37 -4.12
C ASP A 156 -5.46 -6.03 -3.03
N TYR A 157 -5.19 -7.28 -2.65
CA TYR A 157 -5.79 -7.89 -1.46
C TYR A 157 -5.41 -7.08 -0.21
N VAL A 158 -4.16 -6.64 -0.11
CA VAL A 158 -3.68 -5.81 0.99
C VAL A 158 -4.32 -4.42 0.95
N ARG A 159 -4.41 -3.79 -0.23
CA ARG A 159 -5.16 -2.53 -0.40
C ARG A 159 -6.61 -2.66 0.04
N TYR A 160 -7.28 -3.77 -0.27
CA TYR A 160 -8.65 -4.00 0.18
C TYR A 160 -8.77 -4.13 1.71
N LYS A 161 -7.80 -4.79 2.36
CA LYS A 161 -7.84 -5.07 3.81
C LYS A 161 -7.37 -3.92 4.69
N TYR A 162 -6.39 -3.16 4.23
CA TYR A 162 -5.68 -2.15 5.02
C TYR A 162 -5.85 -0.73 4.49
N GLY A 163 -6.43 -0.57 3.29
CA GLY A 163 -6.72 0.75 2.74
C GLY A 163 -7.79 1.49 3.56
N VAL A 164 -7.62 2.79 3.71
CA VAL A 164 -8.43 3.65 4.58
C VAL A 164 -9.25 4.69 3.81
N ASN A 165 -9.02 4.84 2.51
CA ASN A 165 -9.64 5.84 1.64
C ASN A 165 -10.19 5.27 0.31
N ASN A 166 -10.34 3.96 0.19
CA ASN A 166 -10.84 3.29 -1.01
C ASN A 166 -12.22 3.81 -1.45
N GLY A 167 -13.15 4.03 -0.51
CA GLY A 167 -14.50 4.52 -0.79
C GLY A 167 -14.49 5.90 -1.49
N PRO A 168 -13.90 6.94 -0.89
CA PRO A 168 -13.73 8.24 -1.53
C PRO A 168 -12.97 8.21 -2.86
N ALA A 169 -12.06 7.25 -3.06
CA ALA A 169 -11.36 7.04 -4.32
C ALA A 169 -12.21 6.34 -5.40
N GLY A 170 -13.40 5.85 -5.08
CA GLY A 170 -14.19 5.00 -5.97
C GLY A 170 -13.56 3.62 -6.22
N TRP A 171 -12.60 3.21 -5.38
CA TRP A 171 -11.93 1.92 -5.49
C TRP A 171 -12.66 0.84 -4.69
N SER A 172 -12.85 -0.33 -5.28
CA SER A 172 -13.54 -1.47 -4.66
C SER A 172 -13.09 -2.79 -5.26
N LEU A 173 -13.41 -3.94 -4.67
CA LEU A 173 -13.29 -5.20 -5.40
C LEU A 173 -14.44 -5.30 -6.41
N PRO A 174 -14.19 -5.72 -7.67
CA PRO A 174 -15.25 -5.87 -8.66
C PRO A 174 -16.24 -6.95 -8.23
N ALA A 175 -17.47 -6.88 -8.72
CA ALA A 175 -18.35 -8.04 -8.67
C ALA A 175 -17.73 -9.20 -9.48
N TRP A 176 -18.06 -10.43 -9.09
CA TRP A 176 -17.71 -11.59 -9.91
C TRP A 176 -18.38 -11.49 -11.28
N SER A 177 -17.67 -11.90 -12.32
CA SER A 177 -18.18 -12.07 -13.69
C SER A 177 -17.57 -13.32 -14.30
N SER A 178 -18.34 -14.05 -15.11
CA SER A 178 -17.84 -15.22 -15.85
C SER A 178 -16.80 -14.87 -16.92
N SER A 179 -16.63 -13.60 -17.26
CA SER A 179 -15.58 -13.11 -18.16
C SER A 179 -14.22 -12.92 -17.48
N GLN A 180 -14.15 -13.10 -16.16
CA GLN A 180 -12.93 -12.94 -15.37
C GLN A 180 -12.18 -14.26 -15.21
N SER A 181 -10.88 -14.15 -14.93
CA SER A 181 -10.00 -15.25 -14.53
C SER A 181 -9.21 -14.88 -13.26
N TYR A 182 -8.80 -15.88 -12.47
CA TYR A 182 -7.88 -15.66 -11.35
C TYR A 182 -6.54 -15.06 -11.81
N THR A 183 -6.20 -15.17 -13.09
CA THR A 183 -5.00 -14.61 -13.71
C THR A 183 -5.13 -13.15 -14.15
N ASP A 184 -6.29 -12.51 -13.99
CA ASP A 184 -6.52 -11.11 -14.41
C ASP A 184 -5.81 -10.09 -13.51
N ALA A 185 -5.06 -10.56 -12.51
CA ALA A 185 -4.28 -9.77 -11.58
C ALA A 185 -5.16 -8.82 -10.73
N TYR A 186 -4.50 -7.91 -10.01
CA TYR A 186 -5.11 -6.76 -9.32
C TYR A 186 -6.40 -7.14 -8.56
N ARG A 187 -7.45 -6.33 -8.73
CA ARG A 187 -8.72 -6.41 -8.00
C ARG A 187 -9.46 -7.73 -8.20
N VAL A 188 -9.34 -8.36 -9.39
CA VAL A 188 -9.99 -9.64 -9.68
C VAL A 188 -9.35 -10.76 -8.87
N THR A 189 -8.03 -10.90 -8.97
CA THR A 189 -7.28 -11.85 -8.17
C THR A 189 -7.43 -11.56 -6.68
N ALA A 190 -7.36 -10.29 -6.26
CA ALA A 190 -7.52 -9.88 -4.87
C ALA A 190 -8.86 -10.35 -4.29
N ARG A 191 -9.96 -10.21 -5.04
CA ARG A 191 -11.27 -10.69 -4.60
C ARG A 191 -11.28 -12.20 -4.38
N PHE A 192 -10.69 -12.95 -5.29
CA PHE A 192 -10.56 -14.40 -5.13
C PHE A 192 -9.72 -14.77 -3.91
N LEU A 193 -8.62 -14.06 -3.64
CA LEU A 193 -7.83 -14.24 -2.42
C LEU A 193 -8.64 -13.94 -1.14
N VAL A 194 -9.49 -12.91 -1.16
CA VAL A 194 -10.42 -12.63 -0.04
C VAL A 194 -11.40 -13.79 0.16
N TRP A 195 -11.97 -14.33 -0.91
CA TRP A 195 -12.87 -15.48 -0.84
C TRP A 195 -12.17 -16.72 -0.27
N LEU A 196 -10.97 -17.03 -0.76
CA LEU A 196 -10.17 -18.15 -0.29
C LEU A 196 -9.84 -18.04 1.21
N GLU A 197 -9.47 -16.84 1.67
CA GLU A 197 -9.20 -16.61 3.10
C GLU A 197 -10.44 -16.88 3.96
N ARG A 198 -11.62 -16.48 3.50
CA ARG A 198 -12.87 -16.62 4.25
C ARG A 198 -13.41 -18.04 4.26
N HIS A 199 -13.34 -18.73 3.13
CA HIS A 199 -14.11 -19.97 2.91
C HIS A 199 -13.25 -21.23 2.82
N VAL A 200 -11.96 -21.10 2.53
CA VAL A 200 -11.07 -22.25 2.28
C VAL A 200 -9.99 -22.37 3.33
N ARG A 201 -9.17 -21.32 3.52
CA ARG A 201 -8.03 -21.35 4.44
C ARG A 201 -7.65 -19.93 4.87
N ALA A 202 -7.82 -19.64 6.16
CA ALA A 202 -7.53 -18.33 6.74
C ALA A 202 -6.09 -17.83 6.52
N SER A 203 -5.10 -18.72 6.41
CA SER A 203 -3.70 -18.35 6.19
C SER A 203 -3.27 -18.30 4.72
N ILE A 204 -4.17 -18.56 3.76
CA ILE A 204 -3.81 -18.81 2.36
C ILE A 204 -2.94 -17.70 1.76
N VAL A 205 -3.26 -16.43 2.00
CA VAL A 205 -2.51 -15.29 1.45
C VAL A 205 -1.11 -15.20 2.05
N ASN A 206 -0.98 -15.44 3.36
CA ASN A 206 0.30 -15.45 4.05
C ASN A 206 1.20 -16.58 3.54
N ASP A 207 0.64 -17.77 3.38
CA ASP A 207 1.33 -18.97 2.91
C ASP A 207 1.82 -18.79 1.46
N LEU A 208 0.97 -18.25 0.58
CA LEU A 208 1.33 -17.94 -0.82
C LEU A 208 2.41 -16.87 -0.91
N ASN A 209 2.28 -15.76 -0.17
CA ASN A 209 3.32 -14.71 -0.14
C ASN A 209 4.67 -15.27 0.32
N THR A 210 4.67 -16.18 1.30
CA THR A 210 5.89 -16.83 1.79
C THR A 210 6.49 -17.75 0.73
N ALA A 211 5.67 -18.57 0.07
CA ALA A 211 6.14 -19.48 -0.97
C ALA A 211 6.71 -18.74 -2.19
N LEU A 212 6.08 -17.63 -2.59
CA LEU A 212 6.56 -16.77 -3.69
C LEU A 212 7.91 -16.15 -3.35
N ARG A 213 8.04 -15.56 -2.16
CA ARG A 213 9.28 -14.96 -1.67
C ARG A 213 10.42 -15.96 -1.60
N ASN A 214 10.15 -17.16 -1.10
CA ASN A 214 11.14 -18.21 -0.92
C ASN A 214 11.42 -19.01 -2.20
N LYS A 215 10.78 -18.66 -3.33
CA LYS A 215 10.88 -19.36 -4.62
C LYS A 215 10.51 -20.85 -4.54
N THR A 216 9.61 -21.20 -3.63
CA THR A 216 9.07 -22.55 -3.49
C THR A 216 7.66 -22.67 -4.07
N TYR A 217 7.10 -21.58 -4.57
CA TYR A 217 5.80 -21.58 -5.23
C TYR A 217 5.82 -22.44 -6.51
N SER A 218 4.83 -23.29 -6.65
CA SER A 218 4.53 -24.07 -7.85
C SER A 218 3.01 -24.25 -8.00
N SER A 219 2.56 -24.80 -9.12
CA SER A 219 1.15 -25.19 -9.27
C SER A 219 0.68 -26.13 -8.15
N ASN A 220 1.57 -26.98 -7.63
CA ASN A 220 1.28 -27.91 -6.54
C ASN A 220 1.12 -27.23 -5.18
N THR A 221 1.58 -25.99 -5.00
CA THR A 221 1.42 -25.24 -3.74
C THR A 221 -0.05 -25.09 -3.37
N TRP A 222 -0.94 -24.88 -4.35
CA TRP A 222 -2.38 -24.81 -4.12
C TRP A 222 -2.93 -26.13 -3.56
N VAL A 223 -2.52 -27.26 -4.14
CA VAL A 223 -2.95 -28.60 -3.71
C VAL A 223 -2.43 -28.89 -2.30
N GLN A 224 -1.18 -28.55 -2.01
CA GLN A 224 -0.59 -28.74 -0.68
C GLN A 224 -1.30 -27.92 0.40
N LEU A 225 -1.71 -26.69 0.10
CA LEU A 225 -2.36 -25.80 1.06
C LEU A 225 -3.85 -26.10 1.25
N THR A 226 -4.53 -26.58 0.20
CA THR A 226 -6.02 -26.61 0.13
C THR A 226 -6.61 -27.97 -0.25
N GLY A 227 -5.80 -28.90 -0.75
CA GLY A 227 -6.26 -30.15 -1.36
C GLY A 227 -6.79 -30.01 -2.80
N LYS A 228 -6.82 -28.80 -3.37
CA LYS A 228 -7.37 -28.51 -4.71
C LYS A 228 -6.38 -27.73 -5.58
N SER A 229 -6.46 -27.89 -6.90
CA SER A 229 -5.75 -27.02 -7.83
C SER A 229 -6.35 -25.61 -7.83
N VAL A 230 -5.60 -24.61 -8.30
CA VAL A 230 -6.12 -23.24 -8.45
C VAL A 230 -7.34 -23.17 -9.37
N ASP A 231 -7.39 -24.00 -10.41
CA ASP A 231 -8.55 -24.08 -11.32
C ASP A 231 -9.80 -24.60 -10.61
N GLN A 232 -9.65 -25.66 -9.80
CA GLN A 232 -10.76 -26.19 -9.01
C GLN A 232 -11.26 -25.17 -7.98
N LEU A 233 -10.35 -24.46 -7.32
CA LEU A 233 -10.70 -23.39 -6.39
C LEU A 233 -11.42 -22.23 -7.09
N TRP A 234 -11.00 -21.87 -8.30
CA TRP A 234 -11.67 -20.86 -9.10
C TRP A 234 -13.07 -21.30 -9.53
N THR A 235 -13.25 -22.57 -9.88
CA THR A 235 -14.57 -23.16 -10.13
C THR A 235 -15.46 -23.08 -8.88
N ASP A 236 -14.95 -23.44 -7.70
CA ASP A 236 -15.70 -23.34 -6.45
C ASP A 236 -16.13 -21.89 -6.16
N TYR A 237 -15.19 -20.94 -6.30
CA TYR A 237 -15.46 -19.51 -6.16
C TYR A 237 -16.51 -19.03 -7.17
N SER A 238 -16.44 -19.48 -8.41
CA SER A 238 -17.39 -19.10 -9.46
C SER A 238 -18.80 -19.64 -9.19
N ASN A 239 -18.92 -20.79 -8.53
CA ASN A 239 -20.20 -21.36 -8.14
C ASN A 239 -20.80 -20.70 -6.89
N ASN A 240 -19.98 -20.13 -6.01
CA ASN A 240 -20.44 -19.44 -4.80
C ASN A 240 -19.62 -18.17 -4.51
N PRO A 241 -19.78 -17.09 -5.31
CA PRO A 241 -18.85 -15.95 -5.31
C PRO A 241 -19.07 -14.95 -4.18
N ALA A 242 -19.94 -15.24 -3.22
CA ALA A 242 -20.21 -14.37 -2.07
C ALA A 242 -18.95 -14.24 -1.19
N LEU A 243 -18.55 -13.00 -0.87
CA LEU A 243 -17.49 -12.76 0.11
C LEU A 243 -18.06 -12.88 1.52
#